data_AF-A0A1F5ZW57-F1
#
_entry.id   AF-A0A1F5ZW57-F1
#
_cell.length_a   1.000
_cell.length_b   1.000
_cell.length_c   1.000
_cell.angle_alpha   90.00
_cell.angle_beta   90.00
_cell.angle_gamma   90.00
#
_symmetry.space_group_name_H-M   'P 1'
#
loop_
_entity.id
_entity.type
_entity.pdbx_description
1 polymer ?
#
loop_
_entity_poly.entity_id
_entity_poly.type
_entity_poly.pdbx_seq_one_letter_code
_entity_poly.pdbx_strand_id
1 'polypeptide(L)' 'MGYVTIGPHDKVKGKSVHPERLQFNFETKEVEKEFERIKTLGTAVIAKPYHPMEEENGTIATFADPDGNYFQLVTPMEYT' A
#
# COMPACT_ATOMS: atom_id res chain seq x y z
N MET A 1 10.55 20.90 -7.28
CA MET A 1 9.32 20.26 -7.78
C MET A 1 9.65 18.81 -8.08
N GLY A 2 9.06 17.86 -7.35
CA GLY A 2 9.24 16.43 -7.63
C GLY A 2 8.01 15.89 -8.36
N TYR A 3 8.22 14.95 -9.27
CA TYR A 3 7.14 14.25 -9.97
C TYR A 3 7.37 12.75 -9.82
N VAL A 4 6.30 12.00 -9.59
CA VAL A 4 6.30 10.53 -9.65
C VAL A 4 5.42 10.14 -10.83
N THR A 5 5.94 9.29 -11.71
CA THR A 5 5.23 8.81 -12.90
C THR A 5 5.17 7.29 -12.85
N ILE A 6 3.98 6.74 -12.99
CA ILE A 6 3.73 5.29 -13.07
C ILE A 6 3.23 5.01 -14.49
N GLY A 7 3.90 4.11 -15.21
CA GLY A 7 3.58 3.78 -16.59
C GLY A 7 4.30 2.53 -17.09
N PRO A 8 3.84 1.96 -18.22
CA PRO A 8 4.42 0.75 -18.78
C PRO A 8 5.86 0.99 -19.26
N HIS A 9 6.73 0.01 -19.02
CA HIS A 9 8.10 0.02 -19.52
C HIS A 9 8.40 -1.30 -20.24
N ASP A 10 8.77 -1.22 -21.51
CA ASP A 10 9.06 -2.35 -22.42
C ASP A 10 10.06 -3.39 -21.90
N LYS A 11 10.99 -2.98 -21.03
CA LYS A 11 12.02 -3.83 -20.42
C LYS A 11 11.57 -4.50 -19.12
N VAL A 12 10.48 -4.05 -18.51
CA VAL A 12 9.92 -4.63 -17.29
C VAL A 12 8.78 -5.57 -17.71
N LYS A 13 8.94 -6.86 -17.44
CA LYS A 13 7.99 -7.89 -17.84
C LYS A 13 7.64 -8.78 -16.66
N GLY A 14 6.36 -9.12 -16.55
CA GLY A 14 5.85 -9.95 -15.45
C GLY A 14 5.76 -9.18 -14.13
N LYS A 15 5.51 -9.93 -13.05
CA LYS A 15 5.37 -9.35 -11.71
C LYS A 15 6.73 -8.95 -11.12
N SER A 16 6.73 -7.97 -10.23
CA SER A 16 7.94 -7.61 -9.47
C SER A 16 8.51 -8.82 -8.73
N VAL A 17 9.82 -9.07 -8.89
CA VAL A 17 10.54 -10.19 -8.24
C VAL A 17 10.76 -9.91 -6.75
N HIS A 18 10.79 -8.64 -6.36
CA HIS A 18 11.01 -8.20 -4.98
C HIS A 18 10.03 -7.07 -4.62
N PRO A 19 8.72 -7.37 -4.51
CA PRO A 19 7.68 -6.36 -4.32
C PRO A 19 7.78 -5.64 -2.98
N GLU A 20 8.43 -6.27 -2.00
CA GLU A 20 8.71 -5.70 -0.67
C GLU A 20 9.76 -4.57 -0.67
N ARG A 21 10.55 -4.38 -1.75
CA ARG A 21 11.63 -3.37 -1.80
C ARG A 21 11.14 -1.93 -1.92
N LEU A 22 9.93 -1.73 -2.41
CA LEU A 22 9.34 -0.42 -2.59
C LEU A 22 7.87 -0.51 -2.16
N GLN A 23 7.54 0.17 -1.07
CA GLN A 23 6.19 0.21 -0.54
C GLN A 23 5.74 1.67 -0.50
N PHE A 24 4.64 1.96 -1.19
CA PHE A 24 4.04 3.29 -1.14
C PHE A 24 3.05 3.36 0.02
N ASN A 25 3.29 4.27 0.95
CA ASN A 25 2.39 4.52 2.08
C ASN A 25 1.41 5.62 1.70
N PHE A 26 0.12 5.29 1.73
CA PHE A 26 -0.97 6.23 1.58
C PHE A 26 -1.59 6.47 2.95
N GLU A 27 -1.49 7.70 3.44
CA GLU A 27 -1.98 8.07 4.75
C GLU A 27 -3.50 8.29 4.73
N THR A 28 -4.22 7.64 5.64
CA THR A 28 -5.66 7.82 5.83
C THR A 28 -6.08 7.57 7.26
N LYS A 29 -6.99 8.41 7.78
CA LYS A 29 -7.57 8.20 9.11
C LYS A 29 -8.59 7.06 9.14
N GLU A 30 -9.07 6.62 7.97
CA GLU A 30 -10.13 5.62 7.82
C GLU A 30 -9.59 4.32 7.17
N VAL A 31 -8.51 3.75 7.71
CA VAL A 31 -7.81 2.59 7.11
C VAL A 31 -8.74 1.41 6.83
N GLU A 32 -9.62 1.04 7.77
CA GLU A 32 -10.54 -0.09 7.59
C GLU A 32 -11.59 0.13 6.49
N LYS A 33 -12.15 1.35 6.43
CA LYS A 33 -13.15 1.74 5.44
C LYS A 33 -12.55 1.77 4.04
N GLU A 34 -11.36 2.37 3.91
CA GLU A 34 -10.62 2.39 2.64
C GLU A 34 -10.16 0.99 2.24
N PHE A 35 -9.77 0.15 3.20
CA PHE A 35 -9.45 -1.24 2.96
C PHE A 35 -10.62 -1.99 2.33
N GLU A 36 -11.82 -1.94 2.92
CA GLU A 36 -12.99 -2.62 2.35
C GLU A 36 -13.39 -2.03 0.99
N ARG A 37 -13.30 -0.70 0.80
CA ARG A 37 -13.52 -0.06 -0.50
C ARG A 37 -12.57 -0.63 -1.57
N ILE A 38 -11.26 -0.63 -1.32
CA ILE A 38 -10.24 -1.09 -2.28
C ILE A 38 -10.35 -2.59 -2.56
N LYS A 39 -10.67 -3.38 -1.53
CA LYS A 39 -10.93 -4.81 -1.65
C LYS A 39 -12.12 -5.09 -2.57
N THR A 40 -13.19 -4.30 -2.50
CA THR A 40 -14.35 -4.46 -3.41
C THR A 40 -14.04 -4.14 -4.88
N LEU A 41 -12.96 -3.41 -5.14
CA LEU A 41 -12.48 -3.13 -6.50
C LEU A 41 -11.68 -4.31 -7.10
N GLY A 42 -11.49 -5.40 -6.36
CA GLY A 42 -10.79 -6.61 -6.83
C GLY A 42 -9.27 -6.57 -6.64
N THR A 43 -8.76 -5.64 -5.83
CA THR A 43 -7.33 -5.53 -5.52
C THR A 43 -6.87 -6.71 -4.67
N ALA A 44 -5.64 -7.20 -4.91
CA ALA A 44 -5.09 -8.30 -4.14
C ALA A 44 -4.74 -7.86 -2.70
N VAL A 45 -5.35 -8.49 -1.70
CA VAL A 45 -5.06 -8.26 -0.28
C VAL A 45 -3.82 -9.06 0.10
N ILE A 46 -2.77 -8.39 0.56
CA ILE A 46 -1.55 -9.01 1.08
C ILE A 46 -1.63 -9.11 2.61
N ALA A 47 -2.06 -8.04 3.28
CA ALA A 47 -2.31 -8.01 4.71
C ALA A 47 -3.60 -7.23 5.01
N LYS A 48 -4.50 -7.83 5.80
CA LYS A 48 -5.66 -7.14 6.39
C LYS A 48 -5.19 -6.06 7.38
N PRO A 49 -6.03 -5.06 7.73
CA PRO A 49 -5.66 -4.06 8.73
C PRO A 49 -5.08 -4.69 10.00
N TYR A 50 -3.89 -4.27 10.39
CA TYR A 50 -3.16 -4.72 11.58
C TYR A 50 -2.43 -3.54 12.22
N HIS A 51 -2.11 -3.67 13.51
CA HIS A 51 -1.28 -2.70 14.21
C HIS A 51 0.21 -3.05 14.00
N PRO A 52 1.03 -2.17 13.39
CA PRO A 52 2.48 -2.35 13.36
C PRO A 52 3.03 -2.25 14.80
N MET A 53 4.07 -3.04 15.09
CA MET A 53 4.73 -3.20 16.42
C MET A 53 4.53 -2.06 17.43
N GLU A 54 4.10 -2.39 18.65
CA GLU A 54 3.98 -1.56 19.88
C GLU A 54 3.28 -0.19 19.79
N GLU A 55 2.99 0.32 18.58
CA GLU A 55 2.25 1.55 18.37
C GLU A 55 0.74 1.26 18.37
N GLU A 56 0.13 1.41 19.54
CA GLU A 56 -1.30 1.21 19.79
C GLU A 56 -2.21 2.09 18.90
N ASN A 57 -1.67 3.16 18.31
CA ASN A 57 -2.41 4.16 17.56
C ASN A 57 -2.27 4.06 16.02
N GLY A 58 -1.40 3.18 15.52
CA GLY A 58 -1.19 2.99 14.08
C GLY A 58 -1.99 1.82 13.53
N THR A 59 -2.68 1.98 12.40
CA THR A 59 -3.28 0.87 11.65
C THR A 59 -2.66 0.84 10.26
N ILE A 60 -2.23 -0.35 9.84
CA ILE A 60 -1.65 -0.59 8.52
C ILE A 60 -2.43 -1.69 7.80
N ALA A 61 -2.73 -1.49 6.53
CA ALA A 61 -3.21 -2.55 5.65
C ALA A 61 -2.34 -2.60 4.38
N THR A 62 -2.11 -3.78 3.81
CA THR A 62 -1.21 -3.94 2.65
C THR A 62 -1.93 -4.61 1.48
N PHE A 63 -1.78 -4.02 0.30
CA PHE A 63 -2.32 -4.48 -0.95
C PHE A 63 -1.22 -4.67 -2.00
N ALA A 64 -1.52 -5.44 -3.04
CA ALA A 64 -0.73 -5.52 -4.25
C ALA A 64 -1.53 -5.01 -5.45
N ASP A 65 -0.89 -4.19 -6.28
CA ASP A 65 -1.42 -3.81 -7.58
C ASP A 65 -1.36 -5.00 -8.57
N PRO A 66 -1.93 -4.88 -9.78
CA PRO A 66 -1.89 -5.94 -10.80
C PRO A 66 -0.47 -6.39 -11.21
N ASP A 67 0.52 -5.51 -11.09
CA ASP A 67 1.94 -5.78 -11.39
C ASP A 67 2.68 -6.41 -10.20
N GLY A 68 2.00 -6.56 -9.07
CA GLY A 68 2.52 -7.14 -7.85
C GLY A 68 3.28 -6.16 -6.96
N ASN A 69 3.27 -4.85 -7.23
CA ASN A 69 3.90 -3.87 -6.35
C ASN A 69 3.06 -3.65 -5.10
N TYR A 70 3.73 -3.54 -3.95
CA TYR A 70 3.04 -3.38 -2.68
C TYR A 70 2.78 -1.91 -2.37
N PHE A 71 1.59 -1.65 -1.86
CA PHE A 71 1.25 -0.36 -1.27
C PHE A 71 0.48 -0.58 0.02
N GLN A 72 0.61 0.37 0.91
CA GLN A 72 0.05 0.29 2.25
C GLN A 72 -0.89 1.47 2.49
N LEU A 73 -2.00 1.19 3.15
CA LEU A 73 -2.79 2.21 3.83
C LEU A 73 -2.26 2.30 5.25
N VAL A 74 -1.90 3.50 5.69
CA VAL A 74 -1.36 3.72 7.03
C VAL A 74 -2.12 4.85 7.70
N THR A 75 -2.33 4.78 9.02
CA THR A 75 -2.78 5.94 9.78
C THR A 75 -1.72 7.05 9.67
N PRO A 76 -2.10 8.33 9.46
CA PRO A 76 -1.14 9.43 9.44
C PRO A 76 -0.31 9.42 10.72
N MET A 77 1.01 9.34 10.57
CA MET A 77 1.91 9.52 11.70
C MET A 77 2.03 11.01 11.99
N GLU A 78 1.92 11.41 13.26
CA GLU A 78 2.23 12.78 13.64
C GLU A 78 3.74 13.00 13.51
N TYR A 79 4.16 13.62 12.41
CA TYR A 79 5.53 14.13 12.29
C TYR A 79 5.60 15.44 13.09
N THR A 80 6.11 15.36 14.34
CA THR A 80 6.41 16.54 15.18
C THR A 80 7.67 17.25 14.70
#